data_AF-A0A8T5URH4-F1
#
_entry.id   AF-A0A8T5URH4-F1
#
_cell.length_a   1.000
_cell.length_b   1.000
_cell.length_c   1.000
_cell.angle_alpha   90.00
_cell.angle_beta   90.00
_cell.angle_gamma   90.00
#
_symmetry.space_group_name_H-M   'P 1'
#
loop_
_entity.id
_entity.type
_entity.pdbx_description
1 polymer ?
#
loop_
_entity_poly.entity_id
_entity_poly.type
_entity_poly.pdbx_seq_one_letter_code
_entity_poly.pdbx_strand_id
1 'polypeptide(L)'
;MANKVIINNNFNSKDYLTPIQNNLIGKLRNNGPTTRRDLVKILNSPRTTIYDNLLKLQKRKLIEKFTRNNGLRGRPLVFWTVKE
;
A
#
# COMPACT_ATOMS: atom_id res chain seq x y z
N MET A 1 2.60 1.08 -39.90
CA MET A 1 1.93 0.05 -39.08
C MET A 1 2.50 0.13 -37.68
N ALA A 2 1.71 0.56 -36.70
CA ALA A 2 2.17 0.66 -35.32
C ALA A 2 2.31 -0.75 -34.72
N ASN A 3 3.51 -1.10 -34.27
CA ASN A 3 3.74 -2.36 -33.57
C ASN A 3 2.90 -2.35 -32.28
N LYS A 4 1.93 -3.27 -32.18
CA LYS A 4 1.24 -3.57 -30.93
C LYS A 4 2.27 -4.15 -29.97
N VAL A 5 2.83 -3.31 -29.10
CA VAL A 5 3.62 -3.76 -27.96
C VAL A 5 2.65 -4.49 -27.05
N ILE A 6 2.69 -5.82 -27.06
CA ILE A 6 2.01 -6.65 -26.08
C ILE A 6 2.80 -6.47 -24.78
N ILE A 7 2.39 -5.49 -23.97
CA ILE A 7 2.90 -5.32 -22.61
C ILE A 7 2.28 -6.45 -21.80
N ASN A 8 3.01 -7.56 -21.67
CA ASN A 8 2.69 -8.62 -20.73
C ASN A 8 2.79 -8.02 -19.31
N ASN A 9 1.64 -7.57 -18.77
CA ASN A 9 1.49 -7.05 -17.40
C ASN A 9 1.63 -8.15 -16.32
N ASN A 10 2.49 -9.15 -16.54
CA ASN A 10 2.93 -10.03 -15.46
C ASN A 10 4.00 -9.30 -14.68
N PHE A 11 3.54 -8.39 -13.81
CA PHE A 11 4.35 -7.75 -12.79
C PHE A 11 4.96 -8.83 -11.89
N ASN A 12 6.16 -9.30 -12.24
CA ASN A 12 7.11 -9.83 -11.26
C ASN A 12 7.52 -8.66 -10.35
N SER A 13 6.58 -8.26 -9.49
CA SER A 13 6.72 -7.15 -8.54
C SER A 13 7.78 -7.42 -7.47
N LYS A 14 8.21 -8.68 -7.31
CA LYS A 14 9.19 -9.09 -6.31
C LYS A 14 10.58 -8.50 -6.54
N ASP A 15 11.00 -8.28 -7.79
CA ASP A 15 12.40 -7.94 -8.11
C ASP A 15 12.77 -6.47 -7.81
N TYR A 16 11.79 -5.58 -7.58
CA TYR A 16 12.00 -4.14 -7.41
C TYR A 16 11.48 -3.57 -6.08
N LEU A 17 11.05 -4.43 -5.16
CA LEU A 17 10.50 -4.02 -3.87
C LEU A 17 11.52 -4.27 -2.76
N THR A 18 11.76 -3.22 -1.96
CA THR A 18 12.59 -3.35 -0.76
C THR A 18 11.94 -4.30 0.25
N PRO A 19 12.70 -4.91 1.18
CA PRO A 19 12.14 -5.81 2.18
C PRO A 19 10.98 -5.19 2.98
N ILE A 20 11.10 -3.91 3.34
CA ILE A 20 10.03 -3.20 4.07
C ILE A 20 8.76 -3.00 3.24
N GLN A 21 8.90 -2.81 1.93
CA GLN A 21 7.76 -2.69 1.02
C GLN A 21 7.06 -4.04 0.81
N ASN A 22 7.83 -5.12 0.66
CA ASN A 22 7.30 -6.48 0.59
C ASN A 22 6.55 -6.84 1.86
N ASN A 23 7.13 -6.53 3.03
CA ASN A 23 6.48 -6.75 4.31
C ASN A 23 5.19 -5.93 4.45
N LEU A 24 5.19 -4.67 4.01
CA LEU A 24 3.99 -3.82 4.00
C LEU A 24 2.85 -4.44 3.18
N ILE A 25 3.13 -4.83 1.94
CA ILE A 25 2.13 -5.46 1.07
C ILE A 25 1.66 -6.78 1.69
N GLY A 26 2.57 -7.61 2.18
CA GLY A 26 2.22 -8.87 2.84
C GLY A 26 1.29 -8.69 4.03
N LYS A 27 1.53 -7.69 4.88
CA LYS A 27 0.64 -7.38 6.01
C LYS A 27 -0.71 -6.83 5.55
N LEU A 28 -0.75 -5.98 4.52
CA LEU A 28 -2.00 -5.49 3.96
C LEU A 28 -2.85 -6.61 3.33
N ARG A 29 -2.21 -7.59 2.67
CA ARG A 29 -2.92 -8.78 2.14
C ARG A 29 -3.49 -9.66 3.25
N ASN A 30 -2.71 -9.92 4.29
CA ASN A 30 -3.10 -10.87 5.33
C ASN A 30 -4.10 -10.27 6.34
N ASN A 31 -3.94 -8.99 6.69
CA ASN A 31 -4.75 -8.35 7.72
C ASN A 31 -5.92 -7.54 7.12
N GLY A 32 -5.96 -7.36 5.80
CA GLY A 32 -6.90 -6.50 5.11
C GLY A 32 -6.62 -5.00 5.34
N PRO A 33 -7.63 -4.14 5.09
CA PRO A 33 -7.47 -2.70 5.18
C PRO A 33 -7.04 -2.24 6.56
N THR A 34 -5.89 -1.57 6.65
CA THR A 34 -5.29 -1.16 7.94
C THR A 34 -4.83 0.29 7.94
N THR A 35 -4.83 0.90 9.13
CA THR A 35 -4.39 2.29 9.27
C THR A 35 -2.87 2.37 9.35
N ARG A 36 -2.31 3.55 9.04
CA ARG A 36 -0.88 3.81 9.25
C ARG A 36 -0.45 3.55 10.70
N ARG A 37 -1.31 3.83 11.69
CA ARG A 37 -0.98 3.61 13.11
C ARG A 37 -0.81 2.12 13.40
N ASP A 38 -1.66 1.28 12.82
CA ASP A 38 -1.62 -0.17 13.03
C ASP A 38 -0.42 -0.77 12.30
N LEU A 39 -0.13 -0.32 11.09
CA LEU A 39 1.06 -0.75 10.33
C LEU A 39 2.37 -0.43 11.08
N VAL A 40 2.45 0.71 11.77
CA VAL A 40 3.60 1.05 12.63
C VAL A 40 3.76 0.04 13.76
N LYS A 41 2.65 -0.36 14.42
CA LYS A 41 2.68 -1.37 15.49
C LYS A 41 3.06 -2.75 14.97
N ILE A 42 2.48 -3.16 13.84
CA ILE A 42 2.67 -4.50 13.26
C ILE A 42 4.11 -4.68 12.75
N LEU A 43 4.68 -3.66 12.12
CA LEU A 43 6.01 -3.72 11.50
C LEU A 43 7.13 -3.18 12.40
N ASN A 44 6.79 -2.72 13.61
CA ASN A 44 7.70 -2.09 14.56
C ASN A 44 8.67 -1.09 13.89
N SER A 45 8.14 -0.26 13.00
CA SER A 45 8.92 0.63 12.12
C SER A 45 8.49 2.09 12.30
N PRO A 46 9.40 3.07 12.14
CA PRO A 46 9.06 4.48 12.33
C PRO A 46 7.90 4.95 11.46
N ARG A 47 7.08 5.85 12.02
CA ARG A 47 5.85 6.35 11.37
C ARG A 47 6.09 7.04 10.04
N THR A 48 7.19 7.77 9.91
CA THR A 48 7.62 8.44 8.67
C THR A 48 8.04 7.40 7.63
N THR A 49 8.86 6.42 8.01
CA THR A 49 9.28 5.31 7.14
C THR A 49 8.08 4.54 6.57
N ILE A 50 7.09 4.23 7.39
CA ILE A 50 5.85 3.59 6.92
C ILE A 50 5.12 4.49 5.94
N TYR A 51 4.97 5.78 6.25
CA TYR A 51 4.29 6.73 5.37
C TYR A 51 4.96 6.86 4.00
N ASP A 52 6.28 7.01 3.98
CA ASP A 52 7.05 7.19 2.75
C ASP A 52 6.94 5.96 1.86
N ASN A 53 7.00 4.76 2.45
CA ASN A 53 6.84 3.51 1.70
C ASN A 53 5.42 3.32 1.20
N LEU A 54 4.39 3.65 1.99
CA LEU A 54 3.00 3.65 1.52
C LEU A 54 2.81 4.58 0.31
N LEU A 55 3.37 5.80 0.35
CA LEU A 55 3.30 6.72 -0.79
C LEU A 55 4.04 6.18 -2.02
N LYS A 56 5.22 5.57 -1.85
CA LYS A 56 5.97 4.94 -2.96
C LYS A 56 5.16 3.80 -3.59
N LEU A 57 4.55 2.94 -2.77
CA LEU A 57 3.69 1.85 -3.22
C LEU A 57 2.41 2.35 -3.91
N GLN A 58 1.81 3.42 -3.40
CA GLN A 58 0.64 4.06 -4.00
C GLN A 58 0.95 4.63 -5.38
N LYS A 59 2.11 5.31 -5.55
CA LYS A 59 2.57 5.82 -6.85
C LYS A 59 2.77 4.71 -7.87
N ARG A 60 3.19 3.53 -7.41
CA ARG A 60 3.31 2.30 -8.21
C ARG A 60 1.97 1.59 -8.45
N LYS A 61 0.85 2.14 -7.97
CA LYS A 61 -0.50 1.56 -8.08
C LYS A 61 -0.65 0.17 -7.47
N LEU A 62 0.20 -0.19 -6.49
CA LEU A 62 0.15 -1.49 -5.80
C LEU A 62 -0.79 -1.49 -4.60
N ILE A 63 -1.02 -0.30 -4.03
CA ILE A 63 -1.91 -0.09 -2.90
C ILE A 63 -2.75 1.16 -3.14
N GLU A 64 -3.87 1.25 -2.44
CA GLU A 64 -4.75 2.41 -2.45
C GLU A 64 -5.12 2.82 -1.03
N LYS A 65 -5.52 4.08 -0.90
CA LYS A 65 -6.00 4.65 0.36
C LYS A 65 -7.47 4.99 0.23
N PHE A 66 -8.23 4.73 1.27
CA PHE A 66 -9.61 5.18 1.39
C PHE A 66 -9.89 5.68 2.79
N THR A 67 -10.91 6.51 2.91
CA THR A 67 -11.35 7.06 4.19
C THR A 67 -12.68 6.47 4.57
N ARG A 68 -12.81 6.04 5.83
CA ARG A 68 -14.10 5.65 6.39
C ARG A 68 -14.61 6.78 7.27
N ASN A 69 -15.70 7.42 6.86
CA ASN A 69 -16.39 8.39 7.71
C ASN A 69 -17.30 7.61 8.67
N ASN A 70 -17.12 7.83 9.97
CA ASN A 70 -17.94 7.19 11.00
C ASN A 70 -19.09 8.11 11.48
N GLY A 71 -19.34 9.24 10.80
CA GLY A 71 -20.36 10.22 11.18
C GLY A 71 -20.02 11.06 12.42
N LEU A 72 -18.88 10.79 13.05
CA LEU A 72 -18.40 11.49 14.23
C LEU A 72 -17.60 12.75 13.85
N ARG A 73 -17.65 13.76 14.71
CA ARG A 73 -16.86 14.99 14.56
C ARG A 73 -15.37 14.65 14.69
N GLY A 74 -14.57 14.99 13.67
CA GLY A 74 -13.12 14.82 13.70
C GLY A 74 -12.53 14.47 12.34
N ARG A 75 -11.21 14.21 12.31
CA ARG A 75 -10.52 13.78 11.10
C ARG A 75 -10.86 12.30 10.82
N PRO A 76 -11.36 11.96 9.62
CA PRO A 76 -11.68 10.58 9.29
C PRO A 76 -10.43 9.70 9.31
N LEU A 77 -10.61 8.42 9.65
CA LEU A 77 -9.54 7.43 9.61
C LEU A 77 -9.21 7.09 8.15
N VAL A 78 -7.91 7.02 7.88
CA VAL A 78 -7.37 6.65 6.58
C VAL A 78 -6.88 5.21 6.66
N PHE A 79 -7.46 4.37 5.81
CA PHE A 79 -7.10 2.98 5.64
C PHE A 79 -6.33 2.80 4.34
N TRP A 80 -5.46 1.81 4.35
CA TRP A 80 -4.68 1.37 3.20
C TRP A 80 -5.04 -0.06 2.88
N THR A 81 -5.18 -0.39 1.60
CA THR A 81 -5.46 -1.74 1.12
C THR A 81 -4.64 -2.04 -0.13
N VAL A 82 -4.44 -3.31 -0.41
CA VAL A 82 -3.80 -3.76 -1.66
C VAL A 82 -4.79 -3.55 -2.79
N LYS A 83 -4.29 -3.03 -3.90
CA LYS A 83 -5.08 -2.88 -5.11
C LYS A 83 -5.10 -4.22 -5.85
N GLU A 84 -6.30 -4.78 -6.03
CA GLU A 84 -6.53 -5.97 -6.86
C GLU A 84 -6.59 -5.62 -8.35
#